data_AF-A0A5Q4FNV2-F1
#
_entry.id   AF-A0A5Q4FNV2-F1
#
_cell.length_a   1.000
_cell.length_b   1.000
_cell.length_c   1.000
_cell.angle_alpha   90.00
_cell.angle_beta   90.00
_cell.angle_gamma   90.00
#
_symmetry.space_group_name_H-M   'P 1'
#
loop_
_entity.id
_entity.type
_entity.pdbx_description
1 polymer ?
#
loop_
_entity_poly.entity_id
_entity_poly.type
_entity_poly.pdbx_seq_one_letter_code
_entity_poly.pdbx_strand_id
1 'polypeptide(L)'
;RLEPFVSNGYRWQDEAFRSQEFERLEVQPAAGGMSASAEAIAAFMIAFLPDETGNAAHGASAHDEPSADMAAADISAAETTTALSSGILRPETIREMLSTAFSPDPRTNGMGLGFMQLDSHGQRIFGHGGSTLLFHSDLVLLPEKRMGIFVSFNSEEGAFPGMGDFRLALLDRLYPDWIAERTRFPEEPAPGWDERAAALEGNYLLMRRPFSTFDKLLGAGMSRISLKAQPDQPGTVTMDWLLGTDQLKEIEPGLFRDVDGHREMVLRGDPQQGFTHLFFSDLPMFAVERESGPLSLSLRLILLAVCYAIFLTVPFAVFFRYLMQVFFGKPEPLRGAELWYRRAGLAFALLSLAFPVLLLLAISDQTTYIEATSKTMILFVLLMPMVSLPLAAVLVHGSVRALQKGLWNLSGRIHYILVTLAAVLFLTQLWYWNLIGWKL
;
A
#
# COMPACT_ATOMS: atom_id res chain seq x y z
N ARG A 1 -2.66 1.69 29.60
CA ARG A 1 -4.01 2.20 29.22
C ARG A 1 -4.87 1.14 28.52
N LEU A 2 -4.29 0.20 27.74
CA LEU A 2 -5.04 -0.91 27.15
C LEU A 2 -5.11 -2.16 28.02
N GLU A 3 -4.26 -2.26 29.05
CA GLU A 3 -4.13 -3.41 29.96
C GLU A 3 -5.46 -4.01 30.47
N PRO A 4 -6.50 -3.23 30.84
CA PRO A 4 -7.79 -3.82 31.25
C PRO A 4 -8.59 -4.49 30.12
N PHE A 5 -8.20 -4.28 28.86
CA PHE A 5 -8.88 -4.75 27.65
C PHE A 5 -8.10 -5.83 26.89
N VAL A 6 -6.89 -6.18 27.37
CA VAL A 6 -6.09 -7.25 26.79
C VAL A 6 -6.57 -8.57 27.40
N SER A 7 -6.88 -9.59 26.59
CA SER A 7 -7.24 -10.90 27.14
C SER A 7 -6.05 -11.52 27.87
N ASN A 8 -6.27 -12.59 28.63
CA ASN A 8 -5.14 -13.47 28.96
C ASN A 8 -4.85 -14.35 27.75
N GLY A 9 -3.58 -14.73 27.55
CA GLY A 9 -3.23 -15.81 26.64
C GLY A 9 -3.63 -17.14 27.29
N TYR A 10 -3.83 -18.19 26.49
CA TYR A 10 -4.13 -19.52 27.01
C TYR A 10 -3.27 -20.56 26.30
N ARG A 11 -2.69 -21.48 27.07
CA ARG A 11 -1.96 -22.64 26.53
C ARG A 11 -2.67 -23.91 26.96
N TRP A 12 -2.81 -24.84 26.04
CA TRP A 12 -3.30 -26.18 26.36
C TRP A 12 -2.22 -26.93 27.15
N GLN A 13 -2.53 -27.31 28.38
CA GLN A 13 -1.65 -28.08 29.27
C GLN A 13 -2.49 -28.88 30.26
N ASP A 14 -2.12 -30.13 30.51
CA ASP A 14 -2.79 -31.02 31.46
C ASP A 14 -4.31 -31.09 31.22
N GLU A 15 -4.70 -31.28 29.95
CA GLU A 15 -6.10 -31.42 29.51
C GLU A 15 -6.99 -30.17 29.76
N ALA A 16 -6.38 -29.00 30.01
CA ALA A 16 -7.10 -27.74 30.18
C ALA A 16 -6.37 -26.55 29.56
N PHE A 17 -7.12 -25.51 29.20
CA PHE A 17 -6.54 -24.21 28.83
C PHE A 17 -6.11 -23.46 30.09
N ARG A 18 -4.79 -23.35 30.31
CA ARG A 18 -4.20 -22.59 31.41
C ARG A 18 -3.89 -21.16 30.96
N SER A 19 -4.33 -20.19 31.75
CA SER A 19 -4.03 -18.77 31.53
C SER A 19 -2.52 -18.54 31.57
N GLN A 20 -1.99 -17.84 30.58
CA GLN A 20 -0.60 -17.44 30.47
C GLN A 20 -0.55 -15.96 30.07
N GLU A 21 0.44 -15.22 30.56
CA GLU A 21 0.68 -13.87 30.05
C GLU A 21 1.04 -13.94 28.56
N PHE A 22 0.57 -12.96 27.80
CA PHE A 22 0.95 -12.84 26.40
C PHE A 22 2.47 -12.68 26.28
N GLU A 23 3.11 -13.65 25.66
CA GLU A 23 4.50 -13.54 25.27
C GLU A 23 4.60 -12.61 24.05
N ARG A 24 5.41 -11.55 24.16
CA ARG A 24 5.77 -10.75 22.98
C ARG A 24 6.73 -11.58 22.13
N LEU A 25 6.16 -12.29 21.18
CA LEU A 25 6.93 -12.91 20.11
C LEU A 25 7.48 -11.79 19.21
N GLU A 26 8.77 -11.46 19.36
CA GLU A 26 9.53 -10.73 18.33
C GLU A 26 9.82 -11.67 17.15
N VAL A 27 8.77 -12.29 16.62
CA VAL A 27 8.87 -13.18 15.48
C VAL A 27 8.86 -12.29 14.25
N GLN A 28 10.02 -12.14 13.61
CA GLN A 28 10.05 -12.10 12.15
C GLN A 28 9.57 -13.49 11.71
N PRO A 29 8.35 -13.61 11.18
CA PRO A 29 7.83 -12.68 10.17
C PRO A 29 6.66 -11.80 10.63
N ALA A 30 6.37 -10.79 9.81
CA ALA A 30 5.21 -9.89 9.95
C ALA A 30 3.88 -10.64 10.15
N ALA A 31 2.82 -9.93 10.55
CA ALA A 31 1.45 -10.47 10.55
C ALA A 31 1.18 -11.27 9.26
N GLY A 32 0.73 -12.52 9.41
CA GLY A 32 0.60 -13.49 8.31
C GLY A 32 1.76 -14.48 8.13
N GLY A 33 2.83 -14.38 8.95
CA GLY A 33 3.97 -15.30 8.94
C GLY A 33 3.81 -16.60 9.72
N MET A 34 2.66 -16.80 10.39
CA MET A 34 2.36 -18.05 11.10
C MET A 34 1.68 -19.02 10.13
N SER A 35 2.16 -20.27 10.11
CA SER A 35 1.56 -21.35 9.32
C SER A 35 0.61 -22.19 10.17
N ALA A 36 -0.54 -22.55 9.61
CA ALA A 36 -1.44 -23.58 10.15
C ALA A 36 -1.73 -24.61 9.05
N SER A 37 -2.03 -25.85 9.44
CA SER A 37 -2.43 -26.87 8.45
C SER A 37 -3.83 -26.58 7.91
N ALA A 38 -4.13 -27.08 6.71
CA ALA A 38 -5.44 -26.91 6.10
C ALA A 38 -6.56 -27.53 6.97
N GLU A 39 -6.27 -28.63 7.66
CA GLU A 39 -7.19 -29.28 8.60
C GLU A 39 -7.50 -28.39 9.80
N ALA A 40 -6.47 -27.75 10.39
CA ALA A 40 -6.67 -26.82 11.51
C ALA A 40 -7.49 -25.59 11.08
N ILE A 41 -7.24 -25.07 9.87
CA ILE A 41 -8.04 -23.96 9.31
C ILE A 41 -9.47 -24.41 9.02
N ALA A 42 -9.68 -25.62 8.49
CA ALA A 42 -11.02 -26.16 8.27
C ALA A 42 -11.79 -26.29 9.59
N ALA A 43 -11.16 -26.82 10.63
CA ALA A 43 -11.75 -26.92 11.97
C ALA A 43 -12.06 -25.54 12.56
N PHE A 44 -11.16 -24.57 12.40
CA PHE A 44 -11.42 -23.17 12.75
C PHE A 44 -12.64 -22.61 12.00
N MET A 45 -12.72 -22.79 10.70
CA MET A 45 -13.88 -22.32 9.91
C MET A 45 -15.19 -22.97 10.38
N ILE A 46 -15.18 -24.27 10.64
CA ILE A 46 -16.35 -25.01 11.16
C ILE A 46 -16.83 -24.41 12.49
N ALA A 47 -15.91 -24.05 13.40
CA ALA A 47 -16.25 -23.42 14.67
C ALA A 47 -16.93 -22.04 14.52
N PHE A 48 -16.74 -21.35 13.40
CA PHE A 48 -17.37 -20.05 13.09
C PHE A 48 -18.67 -20.18 12.30
N LEU A 49 -18.99 -21.37 11.78
CA LEU A 49 -20.21 -21.61 11.01
C LEU A 49 -21.36 -22.05 11.92
N PRO A 50 -22.61 -21.70 11.58
CA PRO A 50 -23.76 -22.14 12.36
C PRO A 50 -24.05 -23.63 12.16
N ASP A 51 -24.60 -24.25 13.21
CA ASP A 51 -25.18 -25.59 13.21
C ASP A 51 -26.57 -25.62 12.53
N GLU A 52 -27.20 -26.80 12.51
CA GLU A 52 -28.51 -27.01 11.85
C GLU A 52 -29.64 -26.20 12.49
N THR A 53 -29.43 -25.72 13.72
CA THR A 53 -30.42 -24.94 14.48
C THR A 53 -30.20 -23.43 14.35
N GLY A 54 -29.18 -23.00 13.60
CA GLY A 54 -28.86 -21.58 13.38
C GLY A 54 -28.04 -20.94 14.50
N ASN A 55 -27.58 -21.72 15.49
CA ASN A 55 -26.62 -21.27 16.50
C ASN A 55 -25.20 -21.57 16.03
N ALA A 56 -24.18 -20.86 16.54
CA ALA A 56 -22.79 -21.23 16.23
C ALA A 56 -22.55 -22.69 16.64
N ALA A 57 -21.83 -23.45 15.80
CA ALA A 57 -21.59 -24.87 16.04
C ALA A 57 -20.98 -25.10 17.42
N HIS A 58 -21.81 -25.65 18.31
CA HIS A 58 -21.49 -26.05 19.68
C HIS A 58 -21.25 -24.90 20.67
N GLY A 59 -22.34 -24.41 21.26
CA GLY A 59 -22.28 -23.87 22.62
C GLY A 59 -22.16 -25.03 23.60
N ALA A 60 -20.96 -25.31 24.11
CA ALA A 60 -20.85 -26.08 25.34
C ALA A 60 -21.70 -25.36 26.40
N SER A 61 -22.68 -26.06 26.94
CA SER A 61 -23.40 -25.57 28.12
C SER A 61 -22.33 -25.27 29.19
N ALA A 62 -22.48 -24.19 29.96
CA ALA A 62 -21.55 -23.85 31.04
C ALA A 62 -21.52 -24.89 32.20
N HIS A 63 -22.04 -26.08 31.97
CA HIS A 63 -22.15 -27.18 32.94
C HIS A 63 -21.50 -28.49 32.51
N ASP A 64 -20.97 -28.60 31.28
CA ASP A 64 -20.27 -29.82 30.86
C ASP A 64 -18.76 -29.58 30.89
N GLU A 65 -18.13 -29.95 32.01
CA GLU A 65 -16.68 -30.12 32.06
C GLU A 65 -16.26 -31.19 31.03
N PRO A 66 -15.13 -31.03 30.31
CA PRO A 66 -14.64 -32.06 29.41
C PRO A 66 -14.36 -33.33 30.22
N SER A 67 -15.01 -34.44 29.87
CA SER A 67 -14.69 -35.75 30.44
C SER A 67 -13.24 -36.12 30.12
N ALA A 68 -12.50 -36.52 31.16
CA ALA A 68 -11.07 -36.81 31.22
C ALA A 68 -10.57 -38.02 30.40
N ASP A 69 -11.07 -38.23 29.19
CA ASP A 69 -10.82 -39.46 28.41
C ASP A 69 -10.21 -39.19 27.01
N MET A 70 -9.40 -38.15 26.87
CA MET A 70 -8.56 -37.92 25.68
C MET A 70 -7.08 -37.99 26.08
N ALA A 71 -6.67 -39.16 26.56
CA ALA A 71 -5.32 -39.44 27.01
C ALA A 71 -4.35 -39.70 25.83
N ALA A 72 -3.31 -38.88 25.78
CA ALA A 72 -1.96 -39.14 25.27
C ALA A 72 -1.78 -39.67 23.83
N ALA A 73 -1.42 -38.76 22.92
CA ALA A 73 -0.40 -38.97 21.86
C ALA A 73 -0.03 -37.61 21.24
N ASP A 74 1.04 -37.56 20.43
CA ASP A 74 1.28 -36.49 19.46
C ASP A 74 -0.04 -36.01 18.86
N ILE A 75 -0.43 -34.75 19.11
CA ILE A 75 -1.75 -34.23 18.72
C ILE A 75 -1.82 -34.25 17.20
N SER A 76 -2.43 -35.30 16.66
CA SER A 76 -2.70 -35.39 15.24
C SER A 76 -3.73 -34.32 14.86
N ALA A 77 -3.73 -33.90 13.59
CA ALA A 77 -4.71 -32.95 13.08
C ALA A 77 -6.17 -33.34 13.44
N ALA A 78 -6.44 -34.64 13.63
CA ALA A 78 -7.75 -35.16 14.03
C ALA A 78 -8.16 -34.75 15.47
N GLU A 79 -7.26 -34.79 16.45
CA GLU A 79 -7.58 -34.43 17.85
C GLU A 79 -7.75 -32.91 18.03
N THR A 80 -6.96 -32.12 17.29
CA THR A 80 -7.17 -30.66 17.17
C THR A 80 -8.53 -30.36 16.53
N THR A 81 -8.92 -31.13 15.51
CA THR A 81 -10.23 -30.99 14.85
C THR A 81 -11.37 -31.28 15.83
N THR A 82 -11.26 -32.31 16.67
CA THR A 82 -12.29 -32.66 17.66
C THR A 82 -12.43 -31.59 18.76
N ALA A 83 -11.33 -31.04 19.29
CA ALA A 83 -11.37 -29.99 20.32
C ALA A 83 -11.82 -28.61 19.78
N LEU A 84 -11.49 -28.28 18.52
CA LEU A 84 -12.00 -27.07 17.87
C LEU A 84 -13.50 -27.22 17.51
N SER A 85 -13.96 -28.45 17.27
CA SER A 85 -15.37 -28.75 17.02
C SER A 85 -16.27 -28.67 18.26
N SER A 86 -15.73 -28.64 19.49
CA SER A 86 -16.54 -28.50 20.72
C SER A 86 -16.88 -27.05 21.10
N GLY A 87 -16.57 -26.07 20.24
CA GLY A 87 -16.85 -24.65 20.46
C GLY A 87 -15.76 -23.96 21.27
N ILE A 88 -14.98 -23.11 20.60
CA ILE A 88 -13.86 -22.36 21.22
C ILE A 88 -14.36 -21.03 21.80
N LEU A 89 -15.43 -20.48 21.22
CA LEU A 89 -16.02 -19.20 21.56
C LEU A 89 -17.51 -19.36 21.79
N ARG A 90 -18.08 -18.49 22.64
CA ARG A 90 -19.54 -18.41 22.81
C ARG A 90 -20.20 -17.98 21.50
N PRO A 91 -21.40 -18.48 21.16
CA PRO A 91 -22.11 -18.10 19.95
C PRO A 91 -22.31 -16.58 19.80
N GLU A 92 -22.54 -15.87 20.91
CA GLU A 92 -22.69 -14.41 20.90
C GLU A 92 -21.40 -13.71 20.46
N THR A 93 -20.25 -14.23 20.86
CA THR A 93 -18.93 -13.69 20.48
C THR A 93 -18.68 -13.91 18.99
N ILE A 94 -19.00 -15.09 18.45
CA ILE A 94 -18.89 -15.35 17.00
C ILE A 94 -19.80 -14.41 16.21
N ARG A 95 -21.05 -14.22 16.68
CA ARG A 95 -22.00 -13.30 16.04
C ARG A 95 -21.50 -11.85 16.04
N GLU A 96 -20.87 -11.42 17.12
CA GLU A 96 -20.25 -10.10 17.21
C GLU A 96 -19.04 -9.97 16.27
N MET A 97 -18.18 -10.99 16.21
CA MET A 97 -17.04 -11.01 15.29
C MET A 97 -17.47 -10.97 13.82
N LEU A 98 -18.55 -11.68 13.48
CA LEU A 98 -19.18 -11.73 12.16
C LEU A 98 -20.30 -10.69 12.00
N SER A 99 -20.18 -9.56 12.69
CA SER A 99 -21.02 -8.37 12.51
C SER A 99 -20.19 -7.18 12.05
N THR A 100 -20.81 -6.23 11.35
CA THR A 100 -20.12 -5.02 10.90
C THR A 100 -19.82 -4.13 12.11
N ALA A 101 -18.57 -4.12 12.54
CA ALA A 101 -18.08 -3.25 13.62
C ALA A 101 -17.81 -1.83 13.13
N PHE A 102 -17.38 -1.69 11.86
CA PHE A 102 -17.15 -0.41 11.21
C PHE A 102 -17.42 -0.51 9.71
N SER A 103 -18.14 0.47 9.14
CA SER A 103 -18.19 0.67 7.70
C SER A 103 -18.07 2.17 7.37
N PRO A 104 -17.26 2.55 6.36
CA PRO A 104 -17.10 3.95 5.99
C PRO A 104 -18.34 4.58 5.33
N ASP A 105 -19.22 3.75 4.75
CA ASP A 105 -20.49 4.13 4.12
C ASP A 105 -21.47 2.93 4.24
N PRO A 106 -22.76 3.14 4.58
CA PRO A 106 -23.72 2.04 4.73
C PRO A 106 -23.97 1.22 3.45
N ARG A 107 -23.59 1.73 2.28
CA ARG A 107 -23.74 1.05 0.98
C ARG A 107 -22.56 0.15 0.62
N THR A 108 -21.50 0.13 1.44
CA THR A 108 -20.32 -0.71 1.18
C THR A 108 -20.06 -1.67 2.34
N ASN A 109 -19.37 -2.76 2.01
CA ASN A 109 -18.80 -3.68 2.98
C ASN A 109 -17.90 -2.97 4.00
N GLY A 110 -17.84 -3.53 5.20
CA GLY A 110 -17.03 -3.01 6.30
C GLY A 110 -16.08 -4.04 6.92
N MET A 111 -15.65 -3.73 8.14
CA MET A 111 -14.84 -4.59 8.99
C MET A 111 -15.70 -5.12 10.14
N GLY A 112 -15.63 -6.43 10.38
CA GLY A 112 -15.98 -7.04 11.66
C GLY A 112 -14.79 -7.12 12.61
N LEU A 113 -14.91 -7.90 13.67
CA LEU A 113 -13.81 -8.09 14.62
C LEU A 113 -12.89 -9.23 14.15
N GLY A 114 -11.81 -8.85 13.45
CA GLY A 114 -10.86 -9.81 12.88
C GLY A 114 -11.28 -10.43 11.54
N PHE A 115 -12.42 -10.02 10.99
CA PHE A 115 -12.91 -10.42 9.67
C PHE A 115 -13.28 -9.21 8.83
N MET A 116 -13.03 -9.29 7.53
CA MET A 116 -13.60 -8.40 6.54
C MET A 116 -14.99 -8.88 6.18
N GLN A 117 -15.95 -7.96 6.03
CA GLN A 117 -17.17 -8.24 5.29
C GLN A 117 -16.84 -8.21 3.80
N LEU A 118 -17.21 -9.23 3.06
CA LEU A 118 -16.87 -9.42 1.65
C LEU A 118 -18.12 -9.80 0.85
N ASP A 119 -19.28 -9.28 1.27
CA ASP A 119 -20.58 -9.63 0.70
C ASP A 119 -20.53 -9.44 -0.82
N SER A 120 -20.99 -10.47 -1.53
CA SER A 120 -21.02 -10.54 -2.99
C SER A 120 -22.00 -11.63 -3.42
N HIS A 121 -22.46 -11.59 -4.67
CA HIS A 121 -23.40 -12.59 -5.19
C HIS A 121 -24.69 -12.76 -4.37
N GLY A 122 -25.13 -11.67 -3.73
CA GLY A 122 -26.27 -11.67 -2.81
C GLY A 122 -26.05 -12.54 -1.56
N GLN A 123 -24.81 -12.93 -1.28
CA GLN A 123 -24.42 -13.73 -0.12
C GLN A 123 -23.77 -12.84 0.92
N ARG A 124 -24.06 -13.14 2.19
CA ARG A 124 -23.31 -12.59 3.31
C ARG A 124 -22.02 -13.38 3.51
N ILE A 125 -20.88 -12.71 3.40
CA ILE A 125 -19.55 -13.32 3.35
C ILE A 125 -18.64 -12.61 4.35
N PHE A 126 -17.92 -13.39 5.15
CA PHE A 126 -16.85 -12.90 6.01
C PHE A 126 -15.55 -13.59 5.66
N GLY A 127 -14.44 -12.87 5.70
CA GLY A 127 -13.17 -13.49 5.36
C GLY A 127 -11.97 -12.73 5.85
N HIS A 128 -10.80 -13.31 5.61
CA HIS A 128 -9.54 -12.65 5.86
C HIS A 128 -8.47 -13.16 4.88
N GLY A 129 -7.74 -12.24 4.27
CA GLY A 129 -6.60 -12.56 3.43
C GLY A 129 -5.32 -12.73 4.28
N GLY A 130 -4.41 -13.58 3.82
CA GLY A 130 -3.04 -13.66 4.31
C GLY A 130 -2.10 -13.46 3.14
N SER A 131 -1.07 -12.63 3.30
CA SER A 131 -0.07 -12.46 2.25
C SER A 131 1.30 -12.14 2.84
N THR A 132 2.29 -12.90 2.41
CA THR A 132 3.71 -12.58 2.47
C THR A 132 4.21 -12.31 1.05
N LEU A 133 5.53 -12.24 0.85
CA LEU A 133 6.09 -12.17 -0.51
C LEU A 133 5.82 -13.44 -1.33
N LEU A 134 5.84 -14.61 -0.68
CA LEU A 134 5.83 -15.92 -1.37
C LEU A 134 4.63 -16.79 -1.02
N PHE A 135 3.76 -16.33 -0.11
CA PHE A 135 2.59 -17.08 0.33
C PHE A 135 1.38 -16.20 0.37
N HIS A 136 0.29 -16.67 -0.22
CA HIS A 136 -0.99 -15.95 -0.30
C HIS A 136 -2.11 -16.89 0.08
N SER A 137 -3.06 -16.44 0.89
CA SER A 137 -4.19 -17.26 1.34
C SER A 137 -5.46 -16.44 1.40
N ASP A 138 -6.58 -17.07 1.08
CA ASP A 138 -7.91 -16.49 1.22
C ASP A 138 -8.75 -17.43 2.10
N LEU A 139 -9.24 -16.91 3.21
CA LEU A 139 -10.17 -17.59 4.11
C LEU A 139 -11.52 -16.90 4.00
N VAL A 140 -12.56 -17.69 3.74
CA VAL A 140 -13.91 -17.19 3.46
C VAL A 140 -14.94 -18.05 4.19
N LEU A 141 -15.92 -17.39 4.79
CA LEU A 141 -17.05 -17.98 5.49
C LEU A 141 -18.34 -17.46 4.87
N LEU A 142 -19.26 -18.37 4.55
CA LEU A 142 -20.62 -18.08 4.14
C LEU A 142 -21.56 -18.69 5.19
N PRO A 143 -21.83 -17.99 6.30
CA PRO A 143 -22.57 -18.54 7.44
C PRO A 143 -23.95 -19.08 7.03
N GLU A 144 -24.67 -18.36 6.17
CA GLU A 144 -26.01 -18.75 5.70
C GLU A 144 -26.01 -20.02 4.85
N LYS A 145 -24.86 -20.34 4.22
CA LYS A 145 -24.67 -21.56 3.44
C LYS A 145 -23.96 -22.66 4.22
N ARG A 146 -23.57 -22.38 5.48
CA ARG A 146 -22.79 -23.29 6.33
C ARG A 146 -21.54 -23.79 5.59
N MET A 147 -20.89 -22.88 4.86
CA MET A 147 -19.78 -23.18 3.97
C MET A 147 -18.57 -22.33 4.31
N GLY A 148 -17.40 -22.97 4.36
CA GLY A 148 -16.09 -22.31 4.48
C GLY A 148 -15.24 -22.66 3.27
N ILE A 149 -14.45 -21.70 2.78
CA ILE A 149 -13.49 -21.87 1.70
C ILE A 149 -12.15 -21.39 2.22
N PHE A 150 -11.13 -22.22 2.08
CA PHE A 150 -9.75 -21.84 2.33
C PHE A 150 -8.87 -22.28 1.18
N VAL A 151 -8.10 -21.35 0.63
CA VAL A 151 -7.11 -21.63 -0.41
C VAL A 151 -5.79 -20.97 -0.04
N SER A 152 -4.68 -21.64 -0.32
CA SER A 152 -3.33 -21.14 -0.05
C SER A 152 -2.41 -21.44 -1.23
N PHE A 153 -1.58 -20.47 -1.58
CA PHE A 153 -0.63 -20.50 -2.67
C PHE A 153 0.77 -20.20 -2.11
N ASN A 154 1.79 -20.87 -2.65
CA ASN A 154 3.18 -20.80 -2.20
C ASN A 154 4.14 -20.26 -3.28
N SER A 155 3.64 -19.36 -4.12
CA SER A 155 4.43 -18.63 -5.12
C SER A 155 3.97 -17.18 -5.23
N GLU A 156 4.83 -16.32 -5.77
CA GLU A 156 4.52 -14.90 -6.02
C GLU A 156 3.30 -14.74 -6.94
N GLU A 157 3.17 -15.61 -7.95
CA GLU A 157 2.03 -15.63 -8.87
C GLU A 157 0.71 -15.99 -8.18
N GLY A 158 0.78 -16.57 -6.98
CA GLY A 158 -0.37 -16.84 -6.12
C GLY A 158 -1.03 -15.59 -5.55
N ALA A 159 -0.44 -14.40 -5.69
CA ALA A 159 -0.97 -13.15 -5.15
C ALA A 159 -2.38 -12.84 -5.65
N PHE A 160 -2.62 -12.89 -6.98
CA PHE A 160 -3.92 -12.57 -7.55
C PHE A 160 -5.01 -13.62 -7.19
N PRO A 161 -4.79 -14.94 -7.42
CA PRO A 161 -5.72 -15.96 -6.94
C PRO A 161 -6.01 -15.89 -5.44
N GLY A 162 -5.00 -15.59 -4.62
CA GLY A 162 -5.10 -15.46 -3.17
C GLY A 162 -5.70 -14.13 -2.67
N MET A 163 -5.92 -13.16 -3.56
CA MET A 163 -6.61 -11.89 -3.25
C MET A 163 -8.12 -11.94 -3.53
N GLY A 164 -8.65 -13.08 -3.96
CA GLY A 164 -10.09 -13.31 -4.08
C GLY A 164 -10.56 -13.74 -5.48
N ASP A 165 -9.69 -13.79 -6.48
CA ASP A 165 -10.10 -14.19 -7.84
C ASP A 165 -10.67 -15.62 -7.87
N PHE A 166 -10.05 -16.54 -7.11
CA PHE A 166 -10.57 -17.90 -6.97
C PHE A 166 -11.98 -17.89 -6.34
N ARG A 167 -12.16 -17.12 -5.26
CA ARG A 167 -13.45 -16.96 -4.58
C ARG A 167 -14.50 -16.41 -5.56
N LEU A 168 -14.19 -15.33 -6.28
CA LEU A 168 -15.12 -14.69 -7.21
C LEU A 168 -15.50 -15.62 -8.37
N ALA A 169 -14.54 -16.33 -8.96
CA ALA A 169 -14.81 -17.31 -10.01
C ALA A 169 -15.69 -18.48 -9.53
N LEU A 170 -15.46 -18.95 -8.29
CA LEU A 170 -16.31 -19.97 -7.69
C LEU A 170 -17.74 -19.44 -7.44
N LEU A 171 -17.88 -18.22 -6.94
CA LEU A 171 -19.19 -17.61 -6.70
C LEU A 171 -19.93 -17.34 -8.01
N ASP A 172 -19.26 -16.90 -9.08
CA ASP A 172 -19.85 -16.78 -10.42
C ASP A 172 -20.40 -18.13 -10.92
N ARG A 173 -19.68 -19.22 -10.64
CA ARG A 173 -20.09 -20.57 -11.01
C ARG A 173 -21.31 -21.05 -10.21
N LEU A 174 -21.41 -20.66 -8.93
CA LEU A 174 -22.47 -21.07 -8.01
C LEU A 174 -23.73 -20.19 -8.12
N TYR A 175 -23.57 -18.91 -8.44
CA TYR A 175 -24.63 -17.89 -8.49
C TYR A 175 -24.64 -17.15 -9.84
N PRO A 176 -24.80 -17.85 -10.99
CA PRO A 176 -24.73 -17.24 -12.31
C PRO A 176 -25.82 -16.19 -12.55
N ASP A 177 -27.00 -16.33 -11.93
CA ASP A 177 -28.11 -15.39 -12.06
C ASP A 177 -27.75 -13.98 -11.55
N TRP A 178 -26.84 -13.89 -10.56
CA TRP A 178 -26.38 -12.62 -10.02
C TRP A 178 -25.58 -11.81 -11.04
N ILE A 179 -24.88 -12.46 -11.96
CA ILE A 179 -24.10 -11.79 -13.02
C ILE A 179 -25.04 -10.96 -13.91
N ALA A 180 -26.22 -11.49 -14.24
CA ALA A 180 -27.23 -10.80 -15.04
C ALA A 180 -27.88 -9.61 -14.30
N GLU A 181 -27.89 -9.64 -12.97
CA GLU A 181 -28.37 -8.53 -12.16
C GLU A 181 -27.29 -7.44 -12.01
N ARG A 182 -26.04 -7.82 -11.72
CA ARG A 182 -24.94 -6.86 -11.49
C ARG A 182 -24.62 -6.01 -12.72
N THR A 183 -24.78 -6.60 -13.90
CA THR A 183 -24.51 -5.95 -15.21
C THR A 183 -25.63 -5.00 -15.64
N ARG A 184 -26.68 -4.82 -14.82
CA ARG A 184 -27.70 -3.80 -15.05
C ARG A 184 -27.21 -2.47 -14.51
N PHE A 185 -27.15 -1.50 -15.41
CA PHE A 185 -26.82 -0.12 -15.08
C PHE A 185 -28.00 0.79 -15.45
N PRO A 186 -28.18 1.91 -14.74
CA PRO A 186 -29.08 2.96 -15.17
C PRO A 186 -28.77 3.40 -16.61
N GLU A 187 -29.80 3.71 -17.41
CA GLU A 187 -29.62 4.24 -18.77
C GLU A 187 -28.96 5.63 -18.71
N GLU A 188 -29.39 6.46 -17.75
CA GLU A 188 -28.85 7.79 -17.49
C GLU A 188 -28.28 7.86 -16.06
N PRO A 189 -27.24 8.69 -15.83
CA PRO A 189 -26.73 8.92 -14.48
C PRO A 189 -27.75 9.68 -13.62
N ALA A 190 -27.51 9.69 -12.31
CA ALA A 190 -28.37 10.43 -11.40
C ALA A 190 -28.32 11.95 -11.70
N PRO A 191 -29.39 12.72 -11.42
CA PRO A 191 -29.41 14.17 -11.65
C PRO A 191 -28.22 14.88 -11.01
N GLY A 192 -27.60 15.84 -11.71
CA GLY A 192 -26.40 16.57 -11.24
C GLY A 192 -25.07 15.87 -11.54
N TRP A 193 -25.04 15.00 -12.55
CA TRP A 193 -23.83 14.31 -13.00
C TRP A 193 -22.68 15.27 -13.32
N ASP A 194 -22.90 16.33 -14.09
CA ASP A 194 -21.82 17.20 -14.55
C ASP A 194 -21.04 17.85 -13.40
N GLU A 195 -21.75 18.30 -12.37
CA GLU A 195 -21.14 18.85 -11.15
C GLU A 195 -20.39 17.78 -10.35
N ARG A 196 -20.96 16.58 -10.22
CA ARG A 196 -20.30 15.45 -9.53
C ARG A 196 -19.08 14.96 -10.29
N ALA A 197 -19.15 14.86 -11.61
CA ALA A 197 -18.07 14.48 -12.50
C ALA A 197 -16.89 15.43 -12.33
N ALA A 198 -17.13 16.75 -12.39
CA ALA A 198 -16.10 17.73 -12.13
C ALA A 198 -15.51 17.64 -10.71
N ALA A 199 -16.34 17.31 -9.71
CA ALA A 199 -15.91 17.20 -8.31
C ALA A 199 -15.15 15.89 -7.99
N LEU A 200 -15.40 14.80 -8.72
CA LEU A 200 -14.73 13.51 -8.52
C LEU A 200 -13.42 13.40 -9.29
N GLU A 201 -13.25 14.16 -10.38
CA GLU A 201 -12.04 14.10 -11.18
C GLU A 201 -10.80 14.49 -10.40
N GLY A 202 -9.73 13.72 -10.59
CA GLY A 202 -8.44 14.01 -9.98
C GLY A 202 -7.70 12.78 -9.50
N ASN A 203 -6.75 13.04 -8.61
CA ASN A 203 -5.84 12.03 -8.11
C ASN A 203 -6.12 11.78 -6.63
N TYR A 204 -5.98 10.51 -6.28
CA TYR A 204 -6.20 9.98 -4.95
C TYR A 204 -5.03 9.08 -4.58
N LEU A 205 -4.82 8.87 -3.29
CA LEU A 205 -3.72 8.09 -2.74
C LEU A 205 -4.26 7.13 -1.66
N LEU A 206 -3.97 5.84 -1.78
CA LEU A 206 -4.26 4.85 -0.73
C LEU A 206 -3.61 5.30 0.59
N MET A 207 -4.38 5.30 1.67
CA MET A 207 -3.90 5.69 3.00
C MET A 207 -2.98 4.64 3.63
N ARG A 208 -3.07 3.38 3.20
CA ARG A 208 -2.14 2.31 3.61
C ARG A 208 -0.80 2.45 2.88
N ARG A 209 -0.03 3.48 3.25
CA ARG A 209 1.29 3.80 2.68
C ARG A 209 2.25 4.33 3.74
N PRO A 210 3.56 4.35 3.48
CA PRO A 210 4.55 4.96 4.36
C PRO A 210 4.46 6.50 4.30
N PHE A 211 4.46 7.16 5.46
CA PHE A 211 4.42 8.63 5.57
C PHE A 211 5.71 9.25 6.15
N SER A 212 6.42 8.51 6.99
CA SER A 212 7.49 9.01 7.85
C SER A 212 8.87 8.39 7.59
N THR A 213 8.93 7.38 6.74
CA THR A 213 10.12 6.60 6.39
C THR A 213 10.59 6.92 4.96
N PHE A 214 11.77 6.44 4.59
CA PHE A 214 12.44 6.78 3.32
C PHE A 214 11.67 6.29 2.07
N ASP A 215 10.87 5.25 2.22
CA ASP A 215 10.01 4.63 1.19
C ASP A 215 8.72 5.42 0.92
N LYS A 216 8.52 6.58 1.57
CA LYS A 216 7.39 7.49 1.34
C LYS A 216 7.15 7.81 -0.14
N LEU A 217 8.22 8.10 -0.90
CA LEU A 217 8.09 8.42 -2.34
C LEU A 217 7.58 7.22 -3.14
N LEU A 218 8.16 6.05 -2.90
CA LEU A 218 7.76 4.81 -3.57
C LEU A 218 6.31 4.45 -3.22
N GLY A 219 5.97 4.51 -1.94
CA GLY A 219 4.62 4.29 -1.46
C GLY A 219 3.61 5.28 -2.05
N ALA A 220 3.93 6.57 -2.14
CA ALA A 220 3.06 7.55 -2.80
C ALA A 220 2.86 7.26 -4.30
N GLY A 221 3.91 6.82 -5.00
CA GLY A 221 3.82 6.42 -6.41
C GLY A 221 2.94 5.18 -6.62
N MET A 222 3.15 4.12 -5.84
CA MET A 222 2.39 2.87 -5.92
C MET A 222 0.94 2.99 -5.40
N SER A 223 0.67 3.99 -4.57
CA SER A 223 -0.66 4.20 -3.97
C SER A 223 -1.58 5.09 -4.81
N ARG A 224 -1.13 5.56 -5.99
CA ARG A 224 -1.87 6.55 -6.77
C ARG A 224 -3.04 5.91 -7.52
N ILE A 225 -4.20 6.54 -7.41
CA ILE A 225 -5.41 6.28 -8.19
C ILE A 225 -5.78 7.57 -8.93
N SER A 226 -6.08 7.49 -10.21
CA SER A 226 -6.61 8.61 -11.01
C SER A 226 -8.04 8.32 -11.42
N LEU A 227 -8.96 9.26 -11.17
CA LEU A 227 -10.33 9.21 -11.66
C LEU A 227 -10.52 10.24 -12.77
N LYS A 228 -11.14 9.83 -13.88
CA LYS A 228 -11.49 10.68 -15.02
C LYS A 228 -12.90 10.36 -15.48
N ALA A 229 -13.79 11.35 -15.56
CA ALA A 229 -15.10 11.14 -16.15
C ALA A 229 -14.97 10.97 -17.66
N GLN A 230 -15.82 10.14 -18.27
CA GLN A 230 -15.86 9.99 -19.72
C GLN A 230 -16.81 11.02 -20.34
N PRO A 231 -16.31 11.92 -21.22
CA PRO A 231 -17.16 12.94 -21.84
C PRO A 231 -18.28 12.36 -22.71
N ASP A 232 -18.00 11.26 -23.40
CA ASP A 232 -18.93 10.63 -24.35
C ASP A 232 -19.90 9.63 -23.69
N GLN A 233 -19.71 9.34 -22.39
CA GLN A 233 -20.49 8.37 -21.64
C GLN A 233 -20.82 8.93 -20.24
N PRO A 234 -21.87 9.76 -20.13
CA PRO A 234 -22.33 10.28 -18.84
C PRO A 234 -22.60 9.16 -17.84
N GLY A 235 -22.16 9.35 -16.60
CA GLY A 235 -22.20 8.34 -15.55
C GLY A 235 -20.99 7.41 -15.48
N THR A 236 -20.11 7.44 -16.49
CA THR A 236 -18.93 6.55 -16.54
C THR A 236 -17.66 7.28 -16.11
N VAL A 237 -16.85 6.60 -15.29
CA VAL A 237 -15.54 7.05 -14.81
C VAL A 237 -14.50 5.97 -15.11
N THR A 238 -13.38 6.40 -15.68
CA THR A 238 -12.18 5.57 -15.79
C THR A 238 -11.36 5.71 -14.51
N MET A 239 -11.04 4.58 -13.89
CA MET A 239 -10.16 4.51 -12.72
C MET A 239 -8.83 3.87 -13.11
N ASP A 240 -7.76 4.67 -13.17
CA ASP A 240 -6.39 4.18 -13.39
C ASP A 240 -5.69 3.96 -12.05
N TRP A 241 -5.16 2.76 -11.81
CA TRP A 241 -4.52 2.38 -10.54
C TRP A 241 -3.49 1.26 -10.72
N LEU A 242 -2.85 0.81 -9.64
CA LEU A 242 -1.73 -0.13 -9.71
C LEU A 242 -2.09 -1.48 -10.35
N LEU A 243 -3.34 -1.94 -10.19
CA LEU A 243 -3.79 -3.24 -10.70
C LEU A 243 -4.33 -3.19 -12.14
N GLY A 244 -4.49 -1.99 -12.72
CA GLY A 244 -5.00 -1.84 -14.07
C GLY A 244 -5.83 -0.59 -14.27
N THR A 245 -6.75 -0.66 -15.22
CA THR A 245 -7.71 0.40 -15.52
C THR A 245 -9.10 -0.20 -15.50
N ASP A 246 -9.95 0.30 -14.62
CA ASP A 246 -11.34 -0.14 -14.49
C ASP A 246 -12.28 0.90 -15.08
N GLN A 247 -13.39 0.42 -15.66
CA GLN A 247 -14.49 1.25 -16.11
C GLN A 247 -15.63 1.15 -15.11
N LEU A 248 -15.95 2.25 -14.46
CA LEU A 248 -16.94 2.29 -13.38
C LEU A 248 -18.13 3.13 -13.82
N LYS A 249 -19.35 2.61 -13.66
CA LYS A 249 -20.58 3.33 -13.96
C LYS A 249 -21.36 3.65 -12.69
N GLU A 250 -21.86 4.89 -12.59
CA GLU A 250 -22.68 5.37 -11.46
C GLU A 250 -24.00 4.59 -11.40
N ILE A 251 -24.27 3.97 -10.26
CA ILE A 251 -25.54 3.27 -9.99
C ILE A 251 -26.42 4.07 -9.02
N GLU A 252 -25.81 4.82 -8.11
CA GLU A 252 -26.45 5.83 -7.25
C GLU A 252 -25.49 7.01 -7.10
N PRO A 253 -25.95 8.20 -6.66
CA PRO A 253 -25.06 9.34 -6.41
C PRO A 253 -23.83 8.97 -5.57
N GLY A 254 -22.65 9.03 -6.19
CA GLY A 254 -21.37 8.72 -5.55
C GLY A 254 -21.09 7.23 -5.31
N LEU A 255 -21.93 6.31 -5.81
CA LEU A 255 -21.70 4.88 -5.79
C LEU A 255 -21.55 4.38 -7.22
N PHE A 256 -20.43 3.75 -7.50
CA PHE A 256 -20.06 3.26 -8.82
C PHE A 256 -19.83 1.77 -8.76
N ARG A 257 -20.15 1.10 -9.86
CA ARG A 257 -19.89 -0.33 -10.03
C ARG A 257 -19.06 -0.53 -11.28
N ASP A 258 -18.11 -1.45 -11.19
CA ASP A 258 -17.31 -1.92 -12.31
C ASP A 258 -18.18 -2.57 -13.39
N VAL A 259 -17.97 -2.15 -14.63
CA VAL A 259 -18.68 -2.63 -15.81
C VAL A 259 -18.31 -4.09 -16.11
N ASP A 260 -17.04 -4.44 -15.95
CA ASP A 260 -16.51 -5.76 -16.31
C ASP A 260 -16.25 -6.63 -15.08
N GLY A 261 -16.01 -6.02 -13.91
CA GLY A 261 -15.67 -6.71 -12.67
C GLY A 261 -16.80 -6.82 -11.64
N HIS A 262 -16.39 -7.01 -10.39
CA HIS A 262 -17.27 -7.19 -9.21
C HIS A 262 -17.20 -6.02 -8.23
N ARG A 263 -16.31 -5.08 -8.50
CA ARG A 263 -15.95 -4.02 -7.56
C ARG A 263 -17.02 -2.96 -7.52
N GLU A 264 -17.37 -2.55 -6.32
CA GLU A 264 -18.10 -1.31 -6.09
C GLU A 264 -17.20 -0.31 -5.39
N MET A 265 -17.32 0.94 -5.81
CA MET A 265 -16.53 2.06 -5.34
C MET A 265 -17.49 3.14 -4.84
N VAL A 266 -17.34 3.54 -3.59
CA VAL A 266 -18.11 4.65 -3.03
C VAL A 266 -17.21 5.86 -2.83
N LEU A 267 -17.70 7.02 -3.26
CA LEU A 267 -17.08 8.32 -3.01
C LEU A 267 -17.79 9.00 -1.86
N ARG A 268 -17.00 9.44 -0.88
CA ARG A 268 -17.47 10.21 0.26
C ARG A 268 -16.94 11.62 0.19
N GLY A 269 -17.83 12.58 0.36
CA GLY A 269 -17.51 13.99 0.36
C GLY A 269 -17.54 14.65 1.73
N ASP A 270 -16.84 15.77 1.82
CA ASP A 270 -17.06 16.79 2.84
C ASP A 270 -17.95 17.89 2.22
N PRO A 271 -19.01 18.36 2.91
CA PRO A 271 -19.89 19.43 2.42
C PRO A 271 -19.18 20.70 1.93
N GLN A 272 -17.95 20.96 2.41
CA GLN A 272 -17.15 22.13 2.05
C GLN A 272 -16.07 21.85 1.00
N GLN A 273 -15.66 20.60 0.79
CA GLN A 273 -14.48 20.24 -0.02
C GLN A 273 -14.78 19.27 -1.18
N GLY A 274 -16.03 18.86 -1.36
CA GLY A 274 -16.40 17.87 -2.37
C GLY A 274 -15.92 16.47 -1.98
N PHE A 275 -15.69 15.59 -2.96
CA PHE A 275 -15.26 14.22 -2.70
C PHE A 275 -13.82 14.16 -2.17
N THR A 276 -13.66 13.74 -0.92
CA THR A 276 -12.38 13.67 -0.22
C THR A 276 -11.87 12.25 -0.05
N HIS A 277 -12.76 11.25 -0.04
CA HIS A 277 -12.41 9.86 0.20
C HIS A 277 -13.09 8.91 -0.77
N LEU A 278 -12.43 7.78 -1.00
CA LEU A 278 -12.90 6.65 -1.80
C LEU A 278 -12.76 5.37 -0.98
N PHE A 279 -13.74 4.48 -1.10
CA PHE A 279 -13.73 3.15 -0.48
C PHE A 279 -14.16 2.09 -1.50
N PHE A 280 -13.63 0.88 -1.35
CA PHE A 280 -13.95 -0.27 -2.18
C PHE A 280 -14.69 -1.33 -1.37
N SER A 281 -15.73 -1.93 -1.96
CA SER A 281 -16.51 -2.99 -1.30
C SER A 281 -15.73 -4.30 -1.15
N ASP A 282 -14.80 -4.59 -2.05
CA ASP A 282 -13.99 -5.80 -2.03
C ASP A 282 -12.68 -5.65 -1.23
N LEU A 283 -12.34 -4.42 -0.81
CA LEU A 283 -11.16 -4.09 -0.01
C LEU A 283 -11.52 -3.15 1.15
N PRO A 284 -12.38 -3.58 2.10
CA PRO A 284 -12.90 -2.73 3.17
C PRO A 284 -11.84 -2.26 4.18
N MET A 285 -10.65 -2.87 4.17
CA MET A 285 -9.50 -2.43 4.98
C MET A 285 -8.76 -1.22 4.37
N PHE A 286 -9.05 -0.84 3.11
CA PHE A 286 -8.43 0.31 2.46
C PHE A 286 -9.33 1.53 2.47
N ALA A 287 -8.71 2.65 2.84
CA ALA A 287 -9.24 3.97 2.58
C ALA A 287 -8.33 4.66 1.57
N VAL A 288 -8.94 5.41 0.67
CA VAL A 288 -8.25 6.20 -0.34
C VAL A 288 -8.62 7.66 -0.11
N GLU A 289 -7.63 8.54 -0.09
CA GLU A 289 -7.82 9.97 0.17
C GLU A 289 -7.48 10.77 -1.08
N ARG A 290 -8.24 11.83 -1.36
CA ARG A 290 -7.90 12.79 -2.41
C ARG A 290 -6.52 13.38 -2.15
N GLU A 291 -5.71 13.46 -3.21
CA GLU A 291 -4.39 14.07 -3.14
C GLU A 291 -4.49 15.52 -2.66
N SER A 292 -3.92 15.79 -1.49
CA SER A 292 -4.00 17.10 -0.81
C SER A 292 -2.60 17.71 -0.63
N GLY A 293 -2.54 19.05 -0.62
CA GLY A 293 -1.31 19.81 -0.39
C GLY A 293 -0.97 20.81 -1.51
N PRO A 294 0.06 21.65 -1.30
CA PRO A 294 0.36 22.77 -2.19
C PRO A 294 0.99 22.36 -3.53
N LEU A 295 1.56 21.16 -3.62
CA LEU A 295 2.15 20.60 -4.83
C LEU A 295 1.70 19.15 -4.96
N SER A 296 1.09 18.81 -6.10
CA SER A 296 0.76 17.43 -6.46
C SER A 296 2.03 16.59 -6.66
N LEU A 297 1.90 15.28 -6.50
CA LEU A 297 2.92 14.28 -6.76
C LEU A 297 3.46 14.43 -8.18
N SER A 298 2.59 14.58 -9.19
CA SER A 298 3.01 14.82 -10.57
C SER A 298 3.92 16.04 -10.69
N LEU A 299 3.54 17.16 -10.06
CA LEU A 299 4.36 18.37 -10.09
C LEU A 299 5.71 18.15 -9.38
N ARG A 300 5.73 17.44 -8.24
CA ARG A 300 6.99 17.08 -7.54
C ARG A 300 7.89 16.22 -8.40
N LEU A 301 7.33 15.23 -9.10
CA LEU A 301 8.08 14.36 -10.03
C LEU A 301 8.61 15.15 -11.23
N ILE A 302 7.83 16.09 -11.78
CA ILE A 302 8.29 17.01 -12.84
C ILE A 302 9.44 17.88 -12.33
N LEU A 303 9.33 18.46 -11.12
CA LEU A 303 10.40 19.28 -10.53
C LEU A 303 11.68 18.45 -10.32
N LEU A 304 11.57 17.21 -9.86
CA LEU A 304 12.70 16.28 -9.76
C LEU A 304 13.31 16.00 -11.14
N ALA A 305 12.50 15.71 -12.15
CA ALA A 305 12.96 15.47 -13.52
C ALA A 305 13.70 16.69 -14.11
N VAL A 306 13.19 17.91 -13.87
CA VAL A 306 13.85 19.16 -14.28
C VAL A 306 15.20 19.32 -13.56
N CYS A 307 15.28 19.05 -12.26
CA CYS A 307 16.54 19.06 -11.53
C CYS A 307 17.55 18.09 -12.14
N TYR A 308 17.14 16.85 -12.44
CA TYR A 308 18.01 15.86 -13.09
C TYR A 308 18.47 16.28 -14.48
N ALA A 309 17.58 16.85 -15.30
CA ALA A 309 17.94 17.40 -16.61
C ALA A 309 19.00 18.49 -16.49
N ILE A 310 18.89 19.39 -15.49
CA ILE A 310 19.90 20.40 -15.21
C ILE A 310 21.21 19.75 -14.73
N PHE A 311 21.18 18.74 -13.85
CA PHE A 311 22.39 18.07 -13.38
C PHE A 311 23.13 17.34 -14.50
N LEU A 312 22.43 16.74 -15.47
CA LEU A 312 23.03 16.11 -16.66
C LEU A 312 23.86 17.09 -17.49
N THR A 313 23.52 18.38 -17.48
CA THR A 313 24.29 19.39 -18.21
C THR A 313 25.69 19.63 -17.61
N VAL A 314 25.92 19.29 -16.35
CA VAL A 314 27.21 19.52 -15.66
C VAL A 314 28.33 18.62 -16.20
N PRO A 315 28.22 17.27 -16.18
CA PRO A 315 29.24 16.41 -16.79
C PRO A 315 29.35 16.66 -18.30
N PHE A 316 28.24 16.96 -18.98
CA PHE A 316 28.28 17.34 -20.40
C PHE A 316 29.10 18.61 -20.64
N ALA A 317 28.95 19.65 -19.80
CA ALA A 317 29.75 20.88 -19.90
C ALA A 317 31.25 20.63 -19.64
N VAL A 318 31.58 19.72 -18.72
CA VAL A 318 32.98 19.31 -18.47
C VAL A 318 33.54 18.56 -19.68
N PHE A 319 32.79 17.59 -20.20
CA PHE A 319 33.17 16.80 -21.38
C PHE A 319 33.31 17.68 -22.63
N PHE A 320 32.36 18.57 -22.88
CA PHE A 320 32.40 19.51 -24.00
C PHE A 320 33.59 20.47 -23.89
N ARG A 321 33.92 20.96 -22.69
CA ARG A 321 35.13 21.78 -22.49
C ARG A 321 36.41 20.98 -22.77
N TYR A 322 36.47 19.71 -22.36
CA TYR A 322 37.57 18.80 -22.68
C TYR A 322 37.70 18.62 -24.20
N LEU A 323 36.58 18.38 -24.90
CA LEU A 323 36.55 18.25 -26.36
C LEU A 323 37.06 19.54 -27.04
N MET A 324 36.59 20.70 -26.60
CA MET A 324 37.05 22.00 -27.10
C MET A 324 38.55 22.23 -26.84
N GLN A 325 39.09 21.68 -25.76
CA GLN A 325 40.52 21.72 -25.48
C GLN A 325 41.32 20.84 -26.43
N VAL A 326 40.87 19.61 -26.65
CA VAL A 326 41.54 18.63 -27.51
C VAL A 326 41.51 19.04 -28.98
N PHE A 327 40.35 19.48 -29.48
CA PHE A 327 40.15 19.74 -30.90
C PHE A 327 40.47 21.17 -31.33
N PHE A 328 40.33 22.15 -30.42
CA PHE A 328 40.48 23.56 -30.76
C PHE A 328 41.49 24.32 -29.89
N GLY A 329 42.15 23.67 -28.92
CA GLY A 329 43.18 24.29 -28.07
C GLY A 329 42.68 25.44 -27.17
N LYS A 330 41.35 25.59 -27.00
CA LYS A 330 40.71 26.78 -26.41
C LYS A 330 39.97 26.50 -25.10
N PRO A 331 40.69 26.28 -23.98
CA PRO A 331 40.17 26.91 -22.76
C PRO A 331 41.28 27.54 -21.95
N GLU A 332 41.04 28.77 -21.50
CA GLU A 332 41.84 29.35 -20.42
C GLU A 332 41.84 28.41 -19.21
N PRO A 333 42.98 28.22 -18.54
CA PRO A 333 43.05 27.38 -17.35
C PRO A 333 42.19 27.97 -16.24
N LEU A 334 41.29 27.16 -15.69
CA LEU A 334 40.56 27.51 -14.46
C LEU A 334 41.56 27.61 -13.31
N ARG A 335 41.62 28.76 -12.63
CA ARG A 335 42.57 29.00 -11.53
C ARG A 335 41.84 29.32 -10.22
N GLY A 336 42.41 28.86 -9.11
CA GLY A 336 41.95 29.18 -7.76
C GLY A 336 40.53 28.72 -7.45
N ALA A 337 39.70 29.61 -6.90
CA ALA A 337 38.37 29.31 -6.39
C ALA A 337 37.39 28.79 -7.47
N GLU A 338 37.53 29.23 -8.72
CA GLU A 338 36.65 28.82 -9.81
C GLU A 338 36.72 27.31 -10.10
N LEU A 339 37.92 26.72 -9.96
CA LEU A 339 38.12 25.29 -10.14
C LEU A 339 37.42 24.49 -9.04
N TRP A 340 37.50 24.95 -7.79
CA TRP A 340 36.86 24.30 -6.64
C TRP A 340 35.34 24.33 -6.74
N TYR A 341 34.75 25.46 -7.15
CA TYR A 341 33.31 25.57 -7.38
C TYR A 341 32.81 24.61 -8.47
N ARG A 342 33.56 24.47 -9.58
CA ARG A 342 33.21 23.53 -10.66
C ARG A 342 33.37 22.07 -10.25
N ARG A 343 34.41 21.74 -9.47
CA ARG A 343 34.59 20.39 -8.92
C ARG A 343 33.47 20.02 -7.94
N ALA A 344 33.08 20.95 -7.07
CA ALA A 344 31.95 20.76 -6.16
C ALA A 344 30.64 20.55 -6.95
N GLY A 345 30.40 21.32 -8.01
CA GLY A 345 29.24 21.15 -8.89
C GLY A 345 29.22 19.81 -9.62
N LEU A 346 30.37 19.37 -10.14
CA LEU A 346 30.49 18.06 -10.75
C LEU A 346 30.25 16.93 -9.73
N ALA A 347 30.86 17.02 -8.54
CA ALA A 347 30.66 16.03 -7.48
C ALA A 347 29.19 15.96 -7.04
N PHE A 348 28.54 17.11 -6.85
CA PHE A 348 27.12 17.19 -6.50
C PHE A 348 26.24 16.55 -7.60
N ALA A 349 26.48 16.89 -8.86
CA ALA A 349 25.71 16.37 -9.99
C ALA A 349 25.87 14.86 -10.12
N LEU A 350 27.11 14.34 -10.03
CA LEU A 350 27.37 12.90 -10.13
C LEU A 350 26.75 12.12 -8.97
N LEU A 351 26.86 12.62 -7.72
CA LEU A 351 26.22 12.01 -6.57
C LEU A 351 24.70 11.99 -6.72
N SER A 352 24.11 13.11 -7.14
CA SER A 352 22.65 13.23 -7.32
C SER A 352 22.14 12.33 -8.45
N LEU A 353 22.87 12.21 -9.56
CA LEU A 353 22.51 11.35 -10.69
C LEU A 353 22.67 9.85 -10.36
N ALA A 354 23.68 9.48 -9.57
CA ALA A 354 23.89 8.11 -9.13
C ALA A 354 22.86 7.67 -8.07
N PHE A 355 22.42 8.59 -7.21
CA PHE A 355 21.53 8.31 -6.09
C PHE A 355 20.26 7.51 -6.44
N PRO A 356 19.39 7.92 -7.39
CA PRO A 356 18.16 7.18 -7.69
C PRO A 356 18.44 5.79 -8.29
N VAL A 357 19.53 5.65 -9.06
CA VAL A 357 19.93 4.35 -9.63
C VAL A 357 20.39 3.41 -8.53
N LEU A 358 21.27 3.87 -7.65
CA LEU A 358 21.75 3.06 -6.53
C LEU A 358 20.64 2.74 -5.52
N LEU A 359 19.72 3.68 -5.30
CA LEU A 359 18.56 3.44 -4.44
C LEU A 359 17.63 2.40 -5.06
N LEU A 360 17.37 2.48 -6.37
CA LEU A 360 16.55 1.50 -7.08
C LEU A 360 17.19 0.10 -7.05
N LEU A 361 18.50 0.00 -7.31
CA LEU A 361 19.24 -1.26 -7.19
C LEU A 361 19.22 -1.79 -5.75
N ALA A 362 19.19 -0.90 -4.75
CA ALA A 362 19.15 -1.32 -3.36
C ALA A 362 17.80 -1.87 -2.90
N ILE A 363 16.72 -1.53 -3.62
CA ILE A 363 15.34 -1.94 -3.30
C ILE A 363 14.73 -2.88 -4.36
N SER A 364 15.44 -3.16 -5.45
CA SER A 364 14.89 -3.92 -6.59
C SER A 364 14.66 -5.39 -6.28
N ASP A 365 15.32 -5.94 -5.26
CA ASP A 365 15.12 -7.31 -4.82
C ASP A 365 14.34 -7.33 -3.50
N GLN A 366 13.06 -7.67 -3.59
CA GLN A 366 12.15 -7.73 -2.44
C GLN A 366 12.52 -8.85 -1.46
N THR A 367 13.11 -9.96 -1.94
CA THR A 367 13.58 -11.04 -1.07
C THR A 367 14.77 -10.60 -0.24
N THR A 368 15.66 -9.79 -0.84
CA THR A 368 16.84 -9.25 -0.16
C THR A 368 16.49 -8.03 0.71
N TYR A 369 15.40 -7.29 0.47
CA TYR A 369 14.99 -6.11 1.28
C TYR A 369 14.76 -6.44 2.76
N ILE A 370 14.39 -7.69 3.07
CA ILE A 370 14.20 -8.20 4.43
C ILE A 370 15.53 -8.57 5.11
N GLU A 371 16.57 -8.86 4.33
CA GLU A 371 17.89 -9.25 4.83
C GLU A 371 18.70 -8.06 5.38
N ALA A 372 19.57 -8.35 6.36
CA ALA A 372 20.44 -7.35 6.98
C ALA A 372 21.38 -6.65 5.96
N THR A 373 21.81 -7.37 4.91
CA THR A 373 22.69 -6.87 3.85
C THR A 373 22.08 -5.70 3.07
N SER A 374 20.77 -5.74 2.78
CA SER A 374 20.08 -4.64 2.08
C SER A 374 19.92 -3.40 2.93
N LYS A 375 19.71 -3.57 4.25
CA LYS A 375 19.62 -2.43 5.17
C LYS A 375 20.92 -1.62 5.18
N THR A 376 22.08 -2.28 5.18
CA THR A 376 23.39 -1.60 5.10
C THR A 376 23.57 -0.87 3.78
N MET A 377 23.18 -1.49 2.66
CA MET A 377 23.26 -0.85 1.33
C MET A 377 22.34 0.37 1.23
N ILE A 378 21.09 0.26 1.67
CA ILE A 378 20.13 1.36 1.74
C ILE A 378 20.68 2.51 2.58
N LEU A 379 21.22 2.21 3.79
CA LEU A 379 21.85 3.21 4.64
C LEU A 379 23.03 3.91 3.93
N PHE A 380 23.87 3.17 3.23
CA PHE A 380 24.99 3.74 2.49
C PHE A 380 24.52 4.68 1.37
N VAL A 381 23.49 4.29 0.62
CA VAL A 381 22.91 5.13 -0.43
C VAL A 381 22.25 6.39 0.15
N LEU A 382 21.59 6.28 1.30
CA LEU A 382 20.97 7.41 2.00
C LEU A 382 22.00 8.42 2.58
N LEU A 383 23.28 8.03 2.74
CA LEU A 383 24.35 8.98 3.06
C LEU A 383 24.67 9.93 1.90
N MET A 384 24.36 9.58 0.64
CA MET A 384 24.69 10.43 -0.52
C MET A 384 23.98 11.80 -0.49
N PRO A 385 22.67 11.90 -0.17
CA PRO A 385 22.02 13.17 0.13
C PRO A 385 22.68 13.97 1.27
N MET A 386 23.20 13.31 2.31
CA MET A 386 23.90 13.99 3.41
C MET A 386 25.19 14.65 2.95
N VAL A 387 25.98 13.94 2.13
CA VAL A 387 27.21 14.47 1.53
C VAL A 387 26.89 15.59 0.53
N SER A 388 25.72 15.56 -0.09
CA SER A 388 25.27 16.58 -1.04
C SER A 388 24.91 17.91 -0.37
N LEU A 389 24.54 17.93 0.92
CA LEU A 389 24.26 19.16 1.68
C LEU A 389 25.44 20.15 1.74
N PRO A 390 26.64 19.77 2.22
CA PRO A 390 27.79 20.69 2.24
C PRO A 390 28.23 21.08 0.83
N LEU A 391 28.11 20.19 -0.16
CA LEU A 391 28.38 20.53 -1.55
C LEU A 391 27.42 21.62 -2.05
N ALA A 392 26.11 21.52 -1.76
CA ALA A 392 25.14 22.55 -2.10
C ALA A 392 25.45 23.89 -1.41
N ALA A 393 25.94 23.88 -0.16
CA ALA A 393 26.40 25.10 0.50
C ALA A 393 27.58 25.76 -0.24
N VAL A 394 28.53 24.96 -0.75
CA VAL A 394 29.61 25.46 -1.63
C VAL A 394 29.06 26.03 -2.94
N LEU A 395 28.03 25.43 -3.52
CA LEU A 395 27.36 25.95 -4.72
C LEU A 395 26.68 27.29 -4.48
N VAL A 396 25.93 27.42 -3.37
CA VAL A 396 25.31 28.68 -2.96
C VAL A 396 26.37 29.75 -2.76
N HIS A 397 27.45 29.42 -2.05
CA HIS A 397 28.57 30.34 -1.86
C HIS A 397 29.23 30.75 -3.18
N GLY A 398 29.43 29.80 -4.10
CA GLY A 398 29.96 30.05 -5.44
C GLY A 398 29.06 30.97 -6.27
N SER A 399 27.74 30.79 -6.20
CA SER A 399 26.76 31.63 -6.89
C SER A 399 26.81 33.07 -6.39
N VAL A 400 26.88 33.29 -5.06
CA VAL A 400 27.04 34.63 -4.47
C VAL A 400 28.35 35.27 -4.92
N ARG A 401 29.45 34.54 -4.89
CA ARG A 401 30.76 35.05 -5.32
C ARG A 401 30.81 35.34 -6.83
N ALA A 402 30.11 34.57 -7.65
CA ALA A 402 30.03 34.79 -9.08
C ALA A 402 29.28 36.08 -9.41
N LEU A 403 28.24 36.42 -8.66
CA LEU A 403 27.54 37.70 -8.77
C LEU A 403 28.39 38.88 -8.28
N GLN A 404 29.09 38.74 -7.16
CA GLN A 404 29.90 39.82 -6.57
C GLN A 404 31.19 40.14 -7.34
N LYS A 405 31.92 39.10 -7.76
CA LYS A 405 33.26 39.24 -8.35
C LYS A 405 33.29 39.05 -9.86
N GLY A 406 32.12 38.84 -10.47
CA GLY A 406 32.03 38.61 -11.90
C GLY A 406 32.72 37.32 -12.35
N LEU A 407 32.68 36.25 -11.55
CA LEU A 407 33.28 34.97 -11.93
C LEU A 407 32.63 34.43 -13.20
N TRP A 408 33.46 33.82 -14.06
CA TRP A 408 33.08 33.27 -15.37
C TRP A 408 32.43 34.27 -16.34
N ASN A 409 32.31 33.83 -17.60
CA ASN A 409 31.48 34.52 -18.59
C ASN A 409 29.99 34.41 -18.23
N LEU A 410 29.15 35.25 -18.87
CA LEU A 410 27.72 35.34 -18.58
C LEU A 410 27.01 33.97 -18.65
N SER A 411 27.26 33.19 -19.69
CA SER A 411 26.67 31.85 -19.87
C SER A 411 27.07 30.89 -18.74
N GLY A 412 28.36 30.81 -18.39
CA GLY A 412 28.84 29.97 -17.31
C GLY A 412 28.30 30.40 -15.94
N ARG A 413 28.11 31.71 -15.73
CA ARG A 413 27.51 32.25 -14.52
C ARG A 413 26.03 31.88 -14.39
N ILE A 414 25.25 32.08 -15.45
CA ILE A 414 23.83 31.70 -15.50
C ILE A 414 23.69 30.19 -15.26
N HIS A 415 24.47 29.37 -15.97
CA HIS A 415 24.47 27.92 -15.81
C HIS A 415 24.77 27.49 -14.37
N TYR A 416 25.80 28.07 -13.74
CA TYR A 416 26.16 27.74 -12.35
C TYR A 416 25.05 28.12 -11.35
N ILE A 417 24.41 29.28 -11.54
CA ILE A 417 23.29 29.72 -10.71
C ILE A 417 22.09 28.78 -10.89
N LEU A 418 21.76 28.39 -12.14
CA LEU A 418 20.69 27.43 -12.41
C LEU A 418 20.95 26.07 -11.75
N VAL A 419 22.17 25.55 -11.82
CA VAL A 419 22.57 24.31 -11.14
C VAL A 419 22.45 24.46 -9.62
N THR A 420 22.79 25.62 -9.07
CA THR A 420 22.66 25.90 -7.63
C THR A 420 21.19 25.93 -7.21
N LEU A 421 20.32 26.60 -7.97
CA LEU A 421 18.88 26.65 -7.69
C LEU A 421 18.26 25.24 -7.79
N ALA A 422 18.63 24.47 -8.81
CA ALA A 422 18.22 23.08 -8.95
C ALA A 422 18.71 22.21 -7.79
N ALA A 423 19.94 22.41 -7.31
CA ALA A 423 20.50 21.69 -6.16
C ALA A 423 19.70 21.96 -4.88
N VAL A 424 19.36 23.22 -4.60
CA VAL A 424 18.54 23.60 -3.44
C VAL A 424 17.15 22.99 -3.55
N LEU A 425 16.48 23.15 -4.70
CA LEU A 425 15.15 22.58 -4.94
C LEU A 425 15.15 21.05 -4.80
N PHE A 426 16.15 20.37 -5.36
CA PHE A 426 16.32 18.93 -5.27
C PHE A 426 16.45 18.47 -3.82
N LEU A 427 17.32 19.10 -3.02
CA LEU A 427 17.48 18.76 -1.60
C LEU A 427 16.21 19.03 -0.80
N THR A 428 15.44 20.08 -1.12
CA THR A 428 14.12 20.32 -0.52
C THR A 428 13.14 19.19 -0.85
N GLN A 429 13.15 18.67 -2.09
CA GLN A 429 12.34 17.51 -2.45
C GLN A 429 12.79 16.26 -1.68
N LEU A 430 14.09 15.98 -1.61
CA LEU A 430 14.60 14.82 -0.86
C LEU A 430 14.24 14.89 0.62
N TRP A 431 14.29 16.08 1.23
CA TRP A 431 13.83 16.30 2.60
C TRP A 431 12.33 16.03 2.76
N TYR A 432 11.49 16.55 1.85
CA TYR A 432 10.05 16.27 1.87
C TYR A 432 9.72 14.77 1.77
N TRP A 433 10.53 14.02 1.02
CA TRP A 433 10.41 12.57 0.85
C TRP A 433 11.09 11.73 1.92
N ASN A 434 11.57 12.34 3.01
CA ASN A 434 12.31 11.67 4.10
C ASN A 434 13.59 10.95 3.65
N LEU A 435 14.19 11.38 2.53
CA LEU A 435 15.48 10.88 2.04
C LEU A 435 16.67 11.64 2.65
N ILE A 436 16.39 12.69 3.43
CA ILE A 436 17.33 13.45 4.25
C ILE A 436 16.85 13.39 5.70
N GLY A 437 17.68 12.87 6.62
CA GLY A 437 17.26 12.61 8.00
C GLY A 437 16.28 11.45 8.13
N TRP A 438 16.47 10.42 7.30
CA TRP A 438 15.57 9.29 7.12
C TRP A 438 15.28 8.54 8.43
N LYS A 439 14.12 7.89 8.43
CA LYS A 439 13.77 6.82 9.36
C LYS A 439 13.67 5.53 8.56
N LEU A 440 14.29 4.47 9.09
CA LEU A 440 14.17 3.11 8.57
C LEU A 440 12.90 2.44 9.07
#